data_AF-W1XHF1-F1
#
_entry.id   AF-W1XHF1-F1
#
_cell.length_a   1.000
_cell.length_b   1.000
_cell.length_c   1.000
_cell.angle_alpha   90.00
_cell.angle_beta   90.00
_cell.angle_gamma   90.00
#
_symmetry.space_group_name_H-M   'P 1'
#
loop_
_entity.id
_entity.type
_entity.pdbx_description
1 polymer ?
#
loop_
_entity_poly.entity_id
_entity_poly.type
_entity_poly.pdbx_seq_one_letter_code
_entity_poly.pdbx_strand_id
1 'polypeptide(L)'
;QVIRCFDDPNITHVSGSIDPIRDIEIINTELCLADLESVEKRKQRIEKIAKSGDKDARAELPLLERIIEGLGEAKPVRAQGLEEDELEMIKE
;
A
#
# COMPACT_ATOMS: atom_id res chain seq x y z
N GLN A 1 -10.12 9.15 -5.82
CA GLN A 1 -11.28 8.45 -6.43
C GLN A 1 -12.56 9.05 -5.90
N VAL A 2 -13.58 9.24 -6.74
CA VAL A 2 -14.88 9.83 -6.38
C VAL A 2 -15.88 8.68 -6.22
N ILE A 3 -16.39 8.49 -5.00
CA ILE A 3 -17.49 7.55 -4.74
C ILE A 3 -18.81 8.30 -4.99
N ARG A 4 -19.67 7.73 -5.83
CA ARG A 4 -20.94 8.33 -6.22
C ARG A 4 -22.05 7.84 -5.28
N CYS A 5 -22.38 8.62 -4.26
CA CYS A 5 -23.52 8.38 -3.37
C CYS A 5 -24.77 9.13 -3.85
N PHE A 6 -25.46 8.65 -4.89
CA PHE A 6 -26.79 9.15 -5.24
C PHE A 6 -27.82 8.04 -5.04
N ASP A 7 -28.75 8.25 -4.10
CA ASP A 7 -30.03 7.53 -4.01
C ASP A 7 -30.96 8.09 -5.10
N ASP A 8 -30.98 7.49 -6.29
CA ASP A 8 -32.04 7.76 -7.29
C ASP A 8 -32.98 6.54 -7.35
N PRO A 9 -34.26 6.68 -6.96
CA PRO A 9 -35.23 5.58 -6.94
C PRO A 9 -35.63 5.07 -8.34
N ASN A 10 -35.16 5.67 -9.44
CA ASN A 10 -35.43 5.21 -10.82
C ASN A 10 -34.36 4.27 -11.39
N ILE A 11 -33.31 3.93 -10.64
CA ILE A 11 -32.31 2.97 -11.10
C ILE A 11 -32.68 1.60 -10.55
N THR A 12 -33.06 0.67 -11.43
CA THR A 12 -33.19 -0.74 -11.07
C THR A 12 -31.81 -1.26 -10.65
N HIS A 13 -31.60 -1.44 -9.35
CA HIS A 13 -30.41 -2.10 -8.80
C HIS A 13 -30.45 -3.59 -9.18
N VAL A 14 -30.00 -3.90 -10.40
CA VAL A 14 -29.85 -5.29 -10.88
C VAL A 14 -28.50 -5.85 -10.44
N SER A 15 -28.22 -5.81 -9.14
CA SER A 15 -27.25 -6.65 -8.43
C SER A 15 -27.32 -6.26 -6.95
N GLY A 16 -27.30 -7.25 -6.05
CA GLY A 16 -27.59 -7.08 -4.63
C GLY A 16 -26.76 -5.98 -3.94
N SER A 17 -27.42 -5.24 -3.05
CA SER A 17 -26.86 -4.35 -2.01
C SER A 17 -25.57 -3.60 -2.36
N ILE A 18 -25.67 -2.31 -2.69
CA ILE A 18 -24.51 -1.41 -2.67
C ILE A 18 -24.05 -1.28 -1.22
N ASP A 19 -22.85 -1.75 -0.93
CA ASP A 19 -22.21 -1.65 0.39
C ASP A 19 -20.90 -0.88 0.24
N PRO A 20 -20.94 0.47 0.35
CA PRO A 20 -19.79 1.32 0.10
C PRO A 20 -18.60 1.04 1.03
N ILE A 21 -18.86 0.48 2.22
CA ILE A 21 -17.80 0.13 3.18
C ILE A 21 -17.00 -1.06 2.64
N ARG A 22 -17.69 -2.09 2.18
CA ARG A 22 -17.08 -3.26 1.54
C ARG A 22 -16.26 -2.88 0.31
N ASP A 23 -16.80 -1.98 -0.52
CA ASP A 23 -16.10 -1.52 -1.72
C ASP A 23 -14.78 -0.82 -1.37
N ILE A 24 -14.77 -0.01 -0.31
CA ILE A 24 -13.54 0.67 0.17
C ILE A 24 -12.52 -0.32 0.70
N GLU A 25 -12.94 -1.35 1.45
CA GLU A 25 -12.04 -2.39 1.97
C GLU A 25 -11.40 -3.20 0.83
N ILE A 26 -12.19 -3.58 -0.18
CA ILE A 26 -11.70 -4.28 -1.36
C ILE A 26 -10.68 -3.41 -2.09
N ILE A 27 -11.01 -2.15 -2.38
CA ILE A 27 -10.10 -1.22 -3.07
C ILE A 27 -8.80 -1.04 -2.27
N ASN A 28 -8.88 -0.82 -0.95
CA ASN A 28 -7.67 -0.67 -0.13
C ASN A 28 -6.82 -1.93 -0.15
N THR A 29 -7.44 -3.12 -0.12
CA THR A 29 -6.72 -4.39 -0.18
C THR A 29 -6.02 -4.55 -1.52
N GLU A 30 -6.70 -4.27 -2.63
CA GLU A 30 -6.12 -4.31 -3.98
C GLU A 30 -4.93 -3.35 -4.13
N LEU A 31 -5.07 -2.13 -3.63
CA LEU A 31 -3.97 -1.15 -3.61
C LEU A 31 -2.79 -1.64 -2.76
N CYS A 32 -3.06 -2.19 -1.58
CA CYS A 32 -2.00 -2.73 -0.72
C CYS A 32 -1.25 -3.89 -1.39
N LEU A 33 -1.95 -4.75 -2.13
CA LEU A 33 -1.32 -5.84 -2.89
C LEU A 33 -0.45 -5.33 -4.04
N ALA A 34 -0.88 -4.29 -4.75
CA ALA A 34 -0.09 -3.67 -5.81
C ALA A 34 1.17 -2.97 -5.26
N ASP A 35 1.03 -2.26 -4.14
CA ASP A 35 2.14 -1.65 -3.43
C ASP A 35 3.11 -2.73 -2.91
N LEU A 36 2.58 -3.84 -2.38
CA LEU A 36 3.37 -4.96 -1.85
C LEU A 36 4.30 -5.52 -2.93
N GLU A 37 3.78 -5.83 -4.12
CA GLU A 37 4.59 -6.34 -5.23
C GLU A 37 5.71 -5.33 -5.62
N SER A 38 5.40 -4.04 -5.58
CA SER A 38 6.33 -2.97 -5.93
C SER A 38 7.46 -2.85 -4.90
N VAL A 39 7.12 -2.89 -3.61
CA VAL A 39 8.06 -2.81 -2.49
C VAL A 39 8.92 -4.07 -2.40
N GLU A 40 8.37 -5.26 -2.64
CA GLU A 40 9.14 -6.51 -2.69
C GLU A 40 10.21 -6.50 -3.79
N LYS A 41 9.85 -6.02 -4.99
CA LYS A 41 10.82 -5.84 -6.09
C LYS A 41 11.90 -4.84 -5.72
N ARG A 42 11.56 -3.74 -5.04
CA ARG A 42 12.53 -2.76 -4.55
C ARG A 42 13.45 -3.39 -3.50
N LYS A 43 12.91 -4.09 -2.50
CA LYS A 43 13.68 -4.82 -1.49
C LYS A 43 14.71 -5.75 -2.13
N GLN A 44 14.34 -6.54 -3.12
CA GLN A 44 15.29 -7.44 -3.79
C GLN A 44 16.47 -6.72 -4.46
N ARG A 45 16.25 -5.50 -4.99
CA ARG A 45 17.32 -4.67 -5.56
C ARG A 45 18.21 -4.10 -4.46
N ILE A 46 17.60 -3.48 -3.45
CA ILE A 46 18.29 -2.87 -2.32
C ILE A 46 19.08 -3.91 -1.52
N GLU A 47 18.57 -5.13 -1.36
CA GLU A 47 19.27 -6.20 -0.66
C GLU A 47 20.62 -6.57 -1.32
N LYS A 48 20.66 -6.55 -2.66
CA LYS A 48 21.92 -6.77 -3.41
C LYS A 48 22.91 -5.63 -3.19
N ILE A 49 22.42 -4.40 -3.12
CA ILE A 49 23.23 -3.19 -2.90
C ILE A 49 23.73 -3.16 -1.44
N ALA A 50 22.88 -3.47 -0.46
CA ALA A 50 23.25 -3.57 0.94
C ALA A 50 24.36 -4.61 1.20
N LYS A 51 24.34 -5.73 0.44
CA LYS A 51 25.38 -6.75 0.47
C LYS A 51 26.74 -6.25 -0.05
N SER A 52 26.78 -5.25 -0.93
CA SER A 52 28.04 -4.66 -1.42
C SER A 52 28.69 -3.69 -0.41
N GLY A 53 28.00 -3.37 0.69
CA GLY A 53 28.53 -2.53 1.78
C GLY A 53 27.99 -1.11 1.82
N ASP A 54 27.04 -0.77 0.93
CA ASP A 54 26.35 0.51 0.96
C ASP A 54 25.59 0.72 2.27
N LYS A 55 25.81 1.86 2.93
CA LYS A 55 25.24 2.16 4.25
C LYS A 55 23.78 2.58 4.17
N ASP A 56 23.41 3.30 3.12
CA ASP A 56 22.05 3.83 2.95
C ASP A 56 21.11 2.68 2.58
N ALA A 57 21.54 1.79 1.67
CA ALA A 57 20.80 0.58 1.33
C ALA A 57 20.60 -0.35 2.54
N ARG A 58 21.57 -0.41 3.46
CA ARG A 58 21.45 -1.18 4.72
C ARG A 58 20.45 -0.55 5.70
N ALA A 59 20.36 0.77 5.72
CA ALA A 59 19.38 1.49 6.53
C ALA A 59 17.95 1.38 5.94
N GLU A 60 17.83 1.31 4.61
CA GLU A 60 16.55 1.20 3.92
C GLU A 60 15.91 -0.20 4.04
N LEU A 61 16.71 -1.28 4.06
CA LEU A 61 16.21 -2.65 4.18
C LEU A 61 15.20 -2.89 5.31
N PRO A 62 15.49 -2.56 6.59
CA PRO A 62 14.54 -2.79 7.68
C PRO A 62 13.25 -1.96 7.53
N LEU A 63 13.34 -0.78 6.90
CA LEU A 63 12.17 0.04 6.59
C LEU A 63 11.28 -0.65 5.54
N LEU A 64 11.86 -1.17 4.46
CA LEU A 64 11.12 -1.91 3.42
C LEU A 64 10.48 -3.18 3.99
N GLU A 65 11.14 -3.87 4.92
CA GLU A 65 10.58 -5.04 5.61
C GLU A 65 9.34 -4.71 6.43
N ARG A 66 9.38 -3.63 7.20
CA ARG A 66 8.22 -3.14 7.97
C ARG A 66 7.07 -2.73 7.05
N ILE A 67 7.38 -2.11 5.91
CA ILE A 67 6.38 -1.71 4.92
C ILE A 67 5.67 -2.93 4.32
N ILE A 68 6.43 -3.94 3.92
CA ILE A 68 5.92 -5.22 3.40
C ILE A 68 5.00 -5.89 4.42
N GLU A 69 5.40 -5.96 5.70
CA GLU A 69 4.59 -6.55 6.77
C GLU A 69 3.23 -5.83 6.89
N GLY A 70 3.22 -4.50 6.97
CA GLY A 70 1.97 -3.76 7.06
C GLY A 70 1.09 -3.88 5.81
N LEU A 71 1.67 -3.90 4.61
CA LEU A 71 0.92 -4.09 3.37
C LEU A 71 0.27 -5.49 3.31
N GLY A 72 0.95 -6.52 3.83
CA GLY A 72 0.39 -7.87 3.98
C GLY A 72 -0.83 -7.95 4.91
N GLU A 73 -0.94 -7.02 5.86
CA GLU A 73 -2.09 -6.87 6.76
C GLU A 73 -3.18 -5.91 6.20
N ALA A 74 -3.13 -5.60 4.91
CA ALA A 74 -4.00 -4.60 4.26
C ALA A 74 -3.91 -3.19 4.90
N LYS A 75 -2.76 -2.87 5.53
CA LYS A 75 -2.49 -1.57 6.11
C LYS A 75 -1.65 -0.72 5.14
N PRO A 76 -2.27 0.29 4.48
CA PRO A 76 -1.58 1.08 3.47
C PRO A 76 -0.42 1.86 4.09
N VAL A 77 0.64 2.12 3.32
CA VAL A 77 1.89 2.76 3.79
C VAL A 77 1.63 4.06 4.55
N ARG A 78 0.70 4.89 4.06
CA ARG A 78 0.26 6.15 4.70
C ARG A 78 -0.29 5.99 6.12
N ALA A 79 -0.74 4.79 6.50
CA ALA A 79 -1.32 4.48 7.80
C ALA A 79 -0.31 3.77 8.73
N GLN A 80 0.92 3.51 8.28
CA GLN A 80 1.93 2.79 9.05
C GLN A 80 2.71 3.65 10.03
N GLY A 81 2.51 4.98 10.01
CA GLY A 81 3.17 5.90 10.96
C GLY A 81 4.68 6.02 10.71
N LEU A 82 5.07 6.09 9.44
CA LEU A 82 6.45 6.36 9.05
C LEU A 82 6.83 7.80 9.42
N GLU A 83 8.04 7.99 9.93
CA GLU A 83 8.59 9.32 10.22
C GLU A 83 8.96 10.06 8.91
N GLU A 84 9.16 11.38 8.99
CA GLU A 84 9.45 12.21 7.80
C GLU A 84 10.72 11.75 7.07
N ASP A 85 11.78 11.43 7.80
CA ASP A 85 13.03 10.89 7.24
C ASP A 85 12.82 9.53 6.56
N GLU A 86 11.93 8.69 7.10
CA GLU A 86 11.60 7.38 6.51
C GLU A 86 10.78 7.53 5.23
N LEU A 87 9.87 8.50 5.21
CA LEU A 87 9.12 8.87 4.01
C LEU A 87 10.05 9.40 2.92
N GLU A 88 11.06 10.19 3.28
CA GLU A 88 12.07 10.65 2.30
C GLU A 88 12.89 9.51 1.71
N MET A 89 13.26 8.51 2.49
CA MET A 89 14.00 7.35 1.99
C MET A 89 13.22 6.54 0.94
N ILE A 90 11.88 6.55 0.99
CA ILE A 90 11.04 5.77 0.07
C ILE A 90 10.40 6.61 -1.05
N LYS A 91 10.59 7.94 -1.07
CA LYS A 91 10.11 8.80 -2.16
C LYS A 91 10.88 8.50 -3.45
N GLU A 92 10.25 7.70 -4.33
CA GLU A 92 10.59 7.57 -5.76
C GLU A 92 9.34 7.72 -6.62
#